data_AF-A0A9P6YLT4-F1
#
_entry.id   AF-A0A9P6YLT4-F1
#
_cell.length_a   1.000
_cell.length_b   1.000
_cell.length_c   1.000
_cell.angle_alpha   90.00
_cell.angle_beta   90.00
_cell.angle_gamma   90.00
#
_symmetry.space_group_name_H-M   'P 1'
#
loop_
_entity.id
_entity.type
_entity.pdbx_description
1 polymer ?
#
loop_
_entity_poly.entity_id
_entity_poly.type
_entity_poly.pdbx_seq_one_letter_code
_entity_poly.pdbx_strand_id
1 'polypeptide(L)'
;MCLFPFVELVSPPLDVAQGGFRHQRSALDQALCLHDLMRAYRDRHNHYPVVAFLDIKAAYDTVDRRIIWQSMLASSAPFCLVSLLANLFDDVSVSVLLQNNVSTPFVPSTGVLQGSVLSPHLYSIYSYEASSMLIKKDAVCTT
;
A
#
# COMPACT_ATOMS: atom_id res chain seq x y z
N MET A 1 -0.09 20.53 -12.53
CA MET A 1 1.22 20.07 -12.00
C MET A 1 1.03 18.71 -11.37
N CYS A 2 1.79 17.69 -11.77
CA CYS A 2 1.71 16.39 -11.10
C CYS A 2 2.74 16.35 -9.96
N LEU A 3 2.29 16.13 -8.73
CA LEU A 3 3.17 15.95 -7.57
C LEU A 3 3.89 14.58 -7.61
N PHE A 4 3.38 13.65 -8.40
CA PHE A 4 3.80 12.25 -8.42
C PHE A 4 5.31 12.03 -8.58
N PRO A 5 6.02 12.64 -9.56
CA PRO A 5 7.45 12.39 -9.72
C PRO A 5 8.28 12.83 -8.51
N PHE A 6 7.84 13.90 -7.82
CA PHE A 6 8.51 14.39 -6.64
C PHE A 6 8.23 13.50 -5.42
N VAL A 7 6.99 13.03 -5.28
CA VAL A 7 6.59 12.08 -4.24
C VAL A 7 7.37 10.78 -4.40
N GLU A 8 7.45 10.24 -5.62
CA GLU A 8 8.17 8.99 -5.91
C GLU A 8 9.66 9.10 -5.56
N LEU A 9 10.30 10.23 -5.89
CA LEU A 9 11.73 10.47 -5.60
C LEU A 9 12.07 10.43 -4.11
N VAL A 10 11.16 10.88 -3.25
CA VAL A 10 11.40 10.98 -1.79
C VAL A 10 10.65 9.91 -0.99
N SER A 11 10.04 8.95 -1.68
CA SER A 11 9.32 7.86 -1.02
C SER A 11 10.27 6.81 -0.46
N PRO A 12 9.85 6.11 0.62
CA PRO A 12 10.57 4.94 1.10
C PRO A 12 10.77 3.90 -0.02
N PRO A 13 11.88 3.14 0.01
CA PRO A 13 12.04 2.00 -0.88
C PRO A 13 10.98 0.93 -0.57
N LEU A 14 10.41 0.35 -1.64
CA LEU A 14 9.46 -0.76 -1.54
C LEU A 14 10.19 -2.10 -1.66
N ASP A 15 9.67 -3.13 -0.99
CA ASP A 15 10.18 -4.51 -1.08
C ASP A 15 10.27 -5.00 -2.54
N VAL A 16 11.26 -5.83 -2.86
CA VAL A 16 11.42 -6.40 -4.20
C VAL A 16 10.25 -7.31 -4.61
N ALA A 17 9.60 -7.96 -3.64
CA ALA A 17 8.43 -8.81 -3.82
C ALA A 17 7.14 -8.00 -4.02
N GLN A 18 7.14 -6.70 -3.69
CA GLN A 18 6.00 -5.84 -3.96
C GLN A 18 6.00 -5.50 -5.47
N GLY A 19 4.97 -5.97 -6.19
CA GLY A 19 4.80 -5.72 -7.61
C GLY A 19 3.65 -4.78 -7.98
N GLY A 20 2.74 -4.48 -7.04
CA GLY A 20 1.57 -3.66 -7.30
C GLY A 20 1.93 -2.19 -7.52
N PHE A 21 1.27 -1.52 -8.48
CA PHE A 21 1.40 -0.08 -8.72
C PHE A 21 2.84 0.42 -8.96
N ARG A 22 3.74 -0.45 -9.43
CA ARG A 22 5.13 -0.10 -9.75
C ARG A 22 5.35 -0.05 -11.24
N HIS A 23 6.17 0.91 -11.67
CA HIS A 23 6.63 0.97 -13.04
C HIS A 23 7.38 -0.32 -13.40
N GLN A 24 7.15 -0.85 -14.61
CA GLN A 24 7.77 -2.08 -15.13
C GLN A 24 7.54 -3.34 -14.27
N ARG A 25 6.43 -3.39 -13.51
CA ARG A 25 5.97 -4.61 -12.83
C ARG A 25 4.52 -4.88 -13.21
N SER A 26 4.20 -6.15 -13.45
CA SER A 26 2.86 -6.61 -13.79
C SER A 26 2.42 -7.77 -12.91
N ALA A 27 1.11 -8.04 -12.91
CA ALA A 27 0.56 -9.22 -12.26
C ALA A 27 1.13 -10.53 -12.84
N LEU A 28 1.48 -10.53 -14.14
CA LEU A 28 2.09 -11.69 -14.80
C LEU A 28 3.49 -11.97 -14.23
N ASP A 29 4.30 -10.94 -14.01
CA ASP A 29 5.64 -11.09 -13.42
C ASP A 29 5.56 -11.72 -12.02
N GLN A 30 4.57 -11.31 -11.22
CA GLN A 30 4.34 -11.87 -9.89
C GLN A 30 3.86 -13.31 -9.93
N ALA A 31 2.96 -13.64 -10.87
CA ALA A 31 2.49 -15.01 -11.07
C ALA A 31 3.61 -15.95 -11.52
N LEU A 32 4.48 -15.49 -12.43
CA LEU A 32 5.66 -16.23 -12.87
C LEU A 32 6.65 -16.45 -11.72
N CYS A 33 6.94 -15.41 -10.93
CA CYS A 33 7.81 -15.51 -9.76
C CYS A 33 7.28 -16.55 -8.75
N LEU A 34 5.97 -16.52 -8.45
CA LEU A 34 5.33 -17.50 -7.57
C LEU A 34 5.43 -18.92 -8.16
N HIS A 35 5.17 -19.08 -9.46
CA HIS A 35 5.29 -20.37 -10.15
C HIS A 35 6.70 -20.96 -10.03
N ASP A 36 7.72 -20.14 -10.30
CA ASP A 36 9.13 -20.55 -10.22
C ASP A 36 9.52 -20.92 -8.79
N LEU A 37 9.05 -20.17 -7.80
CA LEU A 37 9.28 -20.47 -6.38
C LEU A 37 8.64 -21.80 -5.97
N MET A 38 7.39 -22.05 -6.39
CA MET A 38 6.69 -23.30 -6.11
C MET A 38 7.39 -24.49 -6.76
N ARG A 39 7.86 -24.32 -8.00
CA ARG A 39 8.63 -25.34 -8.72
C ARG A 39 9.95 -25.65 -8.00
N ALA A 40 10.71 -24.62 -7.65
CA ALA A 40 11.97 -24.78 -6.94
C ALA A 40 11.80 -25.47 -5.57
N TYR A 41 10.72 -25.16 -4.84
CA TYR A 41 10.37 -25.84 -3.59
C TYR A 41 10.09 -27.33 -3.83
N ARG A 42 9.27 -27.64 -4.84
CA ARG A 42 8.91 -29.02 -5.20
C ARG A 42 10.13 -29.84 -5.59
N ASP A 43 11.03 -29.27 -6.39
CA ASP A 43 12.24 -29.96 -6.84
C ASP A 43 13.19 -30.29 -5.67
N ARG A 44 13.19 -29.48 -4.60
CA ARG A 44 14.03 -29.67 -3.41
C ARG A 44 13.42 -30.62 -2.37
N HIS A 45 12.11 -30.55 -2.17
CA HIS A 45 11.43 -31.24 -1.07
C HIS A 45 10.55 -32.40 -1.52
N ASN A 46 10.40 -32.62 -2.83
CA ASN A 46 9.49 -33.60 -3.43
C ASN A 46 8.04 -33.48 -2.92
N HIS A 47 7.63 -32.26 -2.58
CA HIS A 47 6.32 -31.93 -2.03
C HIS A 47 5.85 -30.57 -2.56
N TYR A 48 4.54 -30.38 -2.69
CA TYR A 48 3.99 -29.08 -3.09
C TYR A 48 3.95 -28.12 -1.89
N PRO A 49 4.34 -26.86 -2.04
CA PRO A 49 4.20 -25.90 -0.96
C PRO A 49 2.72 -25.59 -0.70
N VAL A 50 2.39 -25.30 0.56
CA VAL A 50 1.11 -24.69 0.92
C VAL A 50 1.22 -23.19 0.66
N VAL A 51 0.26 -22.63 -0.09
CA VAL A 51 0.21 -21.19 -0.41
C VAL A 51 -1.03 -20.58 0.22
N ALA A 52 -0.84 -19.53 1.03
CA ALA A 52 -1.92 -18.75 1.60
C ALA A 52 -2.15 -17.48 0.77
N PHE A 53 -3.37 -17.30 0.28
CA PHE A 53 -3.79 -16.07 -0.40
C PHE A 53 -4.51 -15.18 0.61
N LEU A 54 -3.99 -13.97 0.79
CA LEU A 54 -4.54 -12.97 1.71
C LEU A 54 -5.13 -11.83 0.90
N ASP A 55 -6.35 -11.44 1.26
CA ASP A 55 -7.04 -10.29 0.67
C ASP A 55 -7.42 -9.30 1.77
N ILE A 56 -7.17 -8.02 1.52
CA ILE A 56 -7.46 -6.95 2.47
C ILE A 56 -8.82 -6.36 2.12
N LYS A 57 -9.80 -6.60 3.01
CA LYS A 57 -11.14 -6.04 2.89
C LYS A 57 -11.07 -4.50 2.85
N ALA A 58 -11.69 -3.90 1.82
CA ALA A 58 -11.76 -2.45 1.65
C ALA A 58 -10.37 -1.77 1.75
N ALA A 59 -9.39 -2.33 1.04
CA ALA A 59 -7.98 -1.95 1.11
C ALA A 59 -7.73 -0.44 1.06
N TYR A 60 -8.40 0.29 0.16
CA TYR A 60 -8.20 1.73 0.02
C TYR A 60 -8.90 2.51 1.12
N ASP A 61 -10.04 2.05 1.62
CA ASP A 61 -10.84 2.76 2.61
C ASP A 61 -10.31 2.57 4.04
N THR A 62 -9.48 1.54 4.26
CA THR A 62 -8.98 1.14 5.59
C THR A 62 -7.55 1.65 5.90
N VAL A 63 -6.93 2.38 4.97
CA VAL A 63 -5.56 2.89 5.14
C VAL A 63 -5.46 3.84 6.33
N ASP A 64 -4.54 3.57 7.25
CA ASP A 64 -4.14 4.55 8.27
C ASP A 64 -3.07 5.49 7.68
N ARG A 65 -3.50 6.70 7.31
CA ARG A 65 -2.64 7.70 6.65
C ARG A 65 -1.46 8.15 7.51
N ARG A 66 -1.57 8.03 8.84
CA ARG A 66 -0.47 8.39 9.77
C ARG A 66 0.77 7.54 9.53
N ILE A 67 0.58 6.25 9.21
CA ILE A 67 1.68 5.34 8.90
C ILE A 67 2.42 5.80 7.64
N ILE A 68 1.68 6.26 6.62
CA ILE A 68 2.27 6.81 5.39
C ILE A 68 3.11 8.04 5.71
N TRP A 69 2.54 9.02 6.43
CA TRP A 69 3.23 10.26 6.76
C TRP A 69 4.50 10.02 7.58
N GLN A 70 4.42 9.12 8.57
CA GLN A 70 5.57 8.73 9.40
C GLN A 70 6.65 8.03 8.57
N SER A 71 6.29 7.12 7.67
CA SER A 71 7.24 6.41 6.81
C SER A 71 7.95 7.35 5.83
N MET A 72 7.22 8.32 5.26
CA MET A 72 7.82 9.36 4.40
C MET A 72 8.80 10.24 5.18
N LEU A 73 8.43 10.71 6.38
CA LEU A 73 9.32 11.51 7.23
C LEU A 73 10.56 10.73 7.65
N ALA A 74 10.40 9.45 8.01
CA ALA A 74 11.51 8.55 8.34
C ALA A 74 12.47 8.34 7.15
N SER A 75 11.95 8.45 5.92
CA SER A 75 12.72 8.38 4.67
C SER A 75 13.33 9.72 4.25
N SER A 76 13.37 10.70 5.16
CA SER A 76 13.90 12.05 4.91
C SER A 76 13.13 12.84 3.83
N ALA A 77 11.85 12.52 3.61
CA ALA A 77 11.00 13.35 2.75
C ALA A 77 10.87 14.77 3.33
N PRO A 78 10.90 15.83 2.50
CA PRO A 78 10.76 17.19 2.97
C PRO A 78 9.45 17.38 3.75
N PHE A 79 9.53 17.96 4.96
CA PHE A 79 8.36 18.19 5.81
C PHE A 79 7.24 18.93 5.07
N CYS A 80 7.58 19.96 4.29
CA CYS A 80 6.62 20.72 3.49
C CYS A 80 5.82 19.85 2.50
N LEU A 81 6.46 18.85 1.88
CA LEU A 81 5.77 17.90 1.00
C LEU A 81 4.81 17.01 1.78
N VAL A 82 5.28 16.44 2.91
CA VAL A 82 4.44 15.57 3.74
C VAL A 82 3.25 16.35 4.29
N SER A 83 3.44 17.60 4.73
CA SER A 83 2.35 18.48 5.15
C SER A 83 1.37 18.78 4.01
N LEU A 84 1.86 19.00 2.79
CA LEU A 84 1.00 19.20 1.62
C LEU A 84 0.14 17.95 1.32
N LEU A 85 0.75 16.75 1.39
CA LEU A 85 0.03 15.50 1.20
C LEU A 85 -0.98 15.25 2.34
N ALA A 86 -0.60 15.51 3.59
CA ALA A 86 -1.50 15.42 4.73
C ALA A 86 -2.70 16.36 4.54
N ASN A 87 -2.49 17.62 4.16
CA ASN A 87 -3.60 18.53 3.88
C ASN A 87 -4.49 18.05 2.72
N LEU A 88 -3.93 17.40 1.70
CA LEU A 88 -4.70 16.90 0.56
C LEU A 88 -5.57 15.68 0.90
N PHE A 89 -5.19 14.88 1.90
CA PHE A 89 -5.85 13.61 2.21
C PHE A 89 -6.54 13.57 3.59
N ASP A 90 -6.14 14.41 4.54
CA ASP A 90 -6.72 14.51 5.88
C ASP A 90 -7.81 15.59 5.97
N ASP A 91 -7.67 16.70 5.24
CA ASP A 91 -8.64 17.81 5.23
C ASP A 91 -9.63 17.69 4.07
N VAL A 92 -10.34 16.55 4.02
CA VAL A 92 -11.31 16.24 2.96
C VAL A 92 -12.72 16.05 3.53
N SER A 93 -13.70 16.63 2.85
CA SER A 93 -15.12 16.41 3.13
C SER A 93 -15.75 15.56 2.02
N VAL A 94 -16.42 14.48 2.40
CA VAL A 94 -17.02 13.51 1.49
C VAL A 94 -18.52 13.45 1.73
N SER A 95 -19.30 13.34 0.65
CA SER A 95 -20.73 13.04 0.67
C SER A 95 -21.03 11.88 -0.25
N VAL A 96 -22.06 11.09 0.06
CA VAL A 96 -22.56 10.00 -0.78
C VAL A 96 -23.70 10.52 -1.63
N LEU A 97 -23.60 10.33 -2.96
CA LEU A 97 -24.69 10.59 -3.89
C LEU A 97 -25.37 9.26 -4.25
N LEU A 98 -26.63 9.10 -3.87
CA LEU A 98 -27.44 7.92 -4.17
C LEU A 98 -28.81 8.34 -4.70
N GLN A 99 -29.13 7.95 -5.94
CA GLN A 99 -30.42 8.27 -6.58
C GLN A 99 -30.80 9.76 -6.48
N ASN A 100 -29.83 10.64 -6.76
CA ASN A 100 -29.98 12.10 -6.68
C ASN A 100 -30.18 12.67 -5.26
N ASN A 101 -30.05 11.84 -4.22
CA ASN A 101 -29.99 12.28 -2.83
C ASN A 101 -28.53 12.36 -2.38
N VAL A 102 -28.18 13.46 -1.71
CA VAL A 102 -26.83 13.70 -1.18
C VAL A 102 -26.88 13.51 0.33
N SER A 103 -25.97 12.69 0.87
CA SER A 103 -25.84 12.53 2.33
C SER A 103 -25.32 13.80 2.99
N THR A 104 -25.49 13.91 4.31
CA THR A 104 -24.72 14.88 5.08
C THR A 104 -23.22 14.66 4.84
N PRO A 105 -22.43 15.72 4.63
CA PRO A 105 -20.98 15.60 4.49
C PRO A 105 -20.35 15.02 5.75
N PHE A 106 -19.30 14.22 5.59
CA PHE A 106 -18.51 13.66 6.67
C PHE A 106 -17.02 13.72 6.32
N VAL A 107 -16.15 13.62 7.34
CA VAL A 107 -14.70 13.63 7.17
C VAL A 107 -14.17 12.21 7.43
N PRO A 108 -13.66 11.50 6.40
CA PRO A 108 -13.14 10.15 6.57
C PRO A 108 -11.84 10.15 7.38
N SER A 109 -11.83 9.42 8.50
CA SER A 109 -10.65 9.29 9.38
C SER A 109 -9.58 8.33 8.84
N THR A 110 -9.95 7.50 7.87
CA THR A 110 -9.08 6.49 7.24
C THR A 110 -9.28 6.49 5.73
N GLY A 111 -8.37 5.83 5.05
CA GLY A 111 -8.41 5.56 3.63
C GLY A 111 -7.64 6.56 2.78
N VAL A 112 -7.35 6.15 1.55
CA VAL A 112 -6.85 7.02 0.47
C VAL A 112 -7.97 7.28 -0.53
N LEU A 113 -7.94 8.43 -1.19
CA LEU A 113 -9.00 8.83 -2.12
C LEU A 113 -9.01 7.93 -3.37
N GLN A 114 -10.06 7.13 -3.54
CA GLN A 114 -10.23 6.34 -4.77
C GLN A 114 -10.36 7.27 -5.98
N GLY A 115 -9.63 6.97 -7.05
CA GLY A 115 -9.57 7.81 -8.26
C GLY A 115 -8.49 8.90 -8.25
N SER A 116 -7.80 9.13 -7.12
CA SER A 116 -6.60 9.99 -7.10
C SER A 116 -5.39 9.26 -7.70
N VAL A 117 -4.61 9.97 -8.51
CA VAL A 117 -3.38 9.47 -9.14
C VAL A 117 -2.29 9.14 -8.11
N LEU A 118 -2.35 9.76 -6.92
CA LEU A 118 -1.38 9.53 -5.84
C LEU A 118 -1.75 8.31 -4.98
N SER A 119 -3.03 7.97 -4.88
CA SER A 119 -3.51 6.92 -3.98
C SER A 119 -2.87 5.54 -4.20
N PRO A 120 -2.66 5.06 -5.43
CA PRO A 120 -1.96 3.79 -5.65
C PRO A 120 -0.54 3.74 -5.07
N HIS A 121 0.19 4.85 -5.15
CA HIS A 121 1.55 4.94 -4.63
C HIS A 121 1.57 5.06 -3.11
N LEU A 122 0.71 5.91 -2.55
CA LEU A 122 0.54 6.03 -1.10
C LEU A 122 0.09 4.71 -0.47
N TYR A 123 -0.79 3.97 -1.14
CA TYR A 123 -1.18 2.62 -0.73
C TYR A 123 0.02 1.66 -0.73
N SER A 124 0.90 1.73 -1.74
CA SER A 124 2.08 0.87 -1.80
C SER A 124 3.04 1.09 -0.63
N ILE A 125 3.21 2.36 -0.20
CA ILE A 125 3.98 2.71 1.01
C ILE A 125 3.33 2.09 2.25
N TYR A 126 2.00 2.26 2.41
CA TYR A 126 1.26 1.69 3.54
C TYR A 126 1.36 0.16 3.58
N SER A 127 1.15 -0.51 2.45
CA SER A 127 1.21 -1.97 2.35
C SER A 127 2.57 -2.52 2.75
N TYR A 128 3.66 -1.86 2.34
CA TYR A 128 5.01 -2.27 2.73
C TYR A 128 5.21 -2.23 4.25
N GLU A 129 4.82 -1.12 4.90
CA GLU A 129 4.91 -0.97 6.35
C GLU A 129 4.05 -2.02 7.08
N ALA A 130 2.81 -2.22 6.62
CA ALA A 130 1.88 -3.20 7.20
C ALA A 130 2.41 -4.64 7.08
N SER A 131 2.96 -5.02 5.91
CA SER A 131 3.59 -6.33 5.70
C SER A 131 4.80 -6.54 6.61
N SER A 132 5.62 -5.51 6.82
CA SER A 132 6.78 -5.59 7.72
C SER A 132 6.38 -5.90 9.17
N MET A 133 5.23 -5.38 9.62
CA MET A 133 4.71 -5.64 10.96
C MET A 133 4.23 -7.08 11.15
N LEU A 134 3.71 -7.72 10.10
CA LEU A 134 3.33 -9.14 10.12
C LEU A 134 4.57 -10.02 10.28
N ILE A 135 5.59 -9.79 9.45
CA ILE A 135 6.83 -10.58 9.47
C ILE A 135 7.57 -10.45 10.81
N LYS A 136 7.60 -9.25 11.40
CA LYS A 136 8.27 -9.02 12.70
C LYS A 136 7.53 -9.67 13.87
N LYS A 137 6.21 -9.83 13.80
CA LYS A 137 5.44 -10.51 14.86
C LYS A 137 5.69 -12.01 14.88
N ASP A 138 5.87 -12.63 13.71
CA ASP A 138 6.15 -14.07 13.62
C ASP A 138 7.57 -14.44 14.10
N ALA A 139 8.51 -13.49 14.08
CA ALA A 139 9.84 -13.68 14.66
C ALA A 139 9.85 -13.79 16.21
N VAL A 140 8.73 -13.52 16.89
CA VAL A 140 8.58 -13.63 18.35
C VAL A 140 7.94 -14.96 18.77
N CYS A 141 7.40 -15.75 17.82
CA CYS A 141 6.77 -17.05 18.08
C CYS A 141 7.65 -18.22 17.62
N THR A 142 8.90 -18.26 18.07
CA THR A 142 9.71 -19.49 18.07
C THR A 142 10.60 -19.55 19.31
N THR A 143 10.03 -20.05 20.40
CA THR A 143 10.72 -20.74 21.51
C THR A 143 9.74 -21.73 22.13
#